data_AF-A0A537Q467-F1
#
_entry.id   AF-A0A537Q467-F1
#
_cell.length_a   1.000
_cell.length_b   1.000
_cell.length_c   1.000
_cell.angle_alpha   90.00
_cell.angle_beta   90.00
_cell.angle_gamma   90.00
#
_symmetry.space_group_name_H-M   'P 1'
#
loop_
_entity.id
_entity.type
_entity.pdbx_description
1 polymer ?
#
loop_
_entity_poly.entity_id
_entity_poly.type
_entity_poly.pdbx_seq_one_letter_code
_entity_poly.pdbx_strand_id
1 'polypeptide(L)'
;TGLNAGRWDYIFSFIKKFAKSSKFVLPDRSQVVMGKAFLRAYALLLIKTCHRRGAFAMGGMAAQIPVKNDPAANEAAFAKVRADKEREANDGHDGTWVAHPDLVPIAKQVFDRLMRKPNQLDRLREDVNVSRDMLLEIHEGTKTEAGFRENIR
;
A
#
# COMPACT_ATOMS: atom_id res chain seq x y z
N THR A 1 -1.60 15.45 -13.61
CA THR A 1 -2.29 14.15 -13.77
C THR A 1 -1.40 13.06 -13.22
N GLY A 2 -1.95 11.93 -12.74
CA GLY A 2 -1.19 10.89 -12.01
C GLY A 2 -1.96 9.59 -11.84
N LEU A 3 -1.30 8.57 -11.29
CA LEU A 3 -1.89 7.27 -10.93
C LEU A 3 -1.85 7.06 -9.42
N ASN A 4 -2.73 6.21 -8.90
CA ASN A 4 -2.83 5.88 -7.47
C ASN A 4 -2.58 4.39 -7.22
N ALA A 5 -1.86 4.09 -6.15
CA ALA A 5 -1.67 2.74 -5.64
C ALA A 5 -2.83 2.33 -4.71
N GLY A 6 -3.64 1.36 -5.13
CA GLY A 6 -4.74 0.81 -4.33
C GLY A 6 -4.44 -0.60 -3.82
N ARG A 7 -4.84 -0.91 -2.58
CA ARG A 7 -4.68 -2.26 -2.00
C ARG A 7 -5.88 -3.16 -2.29
N TRP A 8 -7.06 -2.82 -1.76
CA TRP A 8 -8.19 -3.75 -1.75
C TRP A 8 -8.78 -4.03 -3.13
N ASP A 9 -9.03 -3.00 -3.95
CA ASP A 9 -9.53 -3.20 -5.32
C ASP A 9 -8.54 -3.96 -6.20
N TYR A 10 -7.24 -3.74 -5.99
CA TYR A 10 -6.22 -4.44 -6.76
C TYR A 10 -6.11 -5.91 -6.37
N ILE A 11 -6.14 -6.23 -5.07
CA ILE A 11 -6.25 -7.61 -4.57
C ILE A 11 -7.52 -8.29 -5.09
N PHE A 12 -8.66 -7.61 -5.03
CA PHE A 12 -9.93 -8.12 -5.54
C PHE A 12 -9.86 -8.41 -7.04
N SER A 13 -9.32 -7.47 -7.83
CA SER A 13 -9.10 -7.65 -9.26
C SER A 13 -8.19 -8.83 -9.56
N PHE A 14 -7.11 -8.99 -8.79
CA PHE A 14 -6.19 -10.12 -8.90
C PHE A 14 -6.92 -11.46 -8.68
N ILE A 15 -7.67 -11.58 -7.57
CA ILE A 15 -8.47 -12.77 -7.27
C ILE A 15 -9.46 -13.06 -8.42
N LYS A 16 -10.20 -12.05 -8.87
CA LYS A 16 -11.17 -12.19 -9.96
C LYS A 16 -10.51 -12.63 -11.27
N LYS A 17 -9.38 -12.04 -11.62
CA LYS A 17 -8.64 -12.36 -12.85
C LYS A 17 -8.13 -13.80 -12.85
N PHE A 18 -7.70 -14.30 -11.70
CA PHE A 18 -7.09 -15.61 -11.56
C PHE A 18 -7.96 -16.65 -10.86
N ALA A 19 -9.27 -16.40 -10.72
CA ALA A 19 -10.21 -17.22 -9.95
C ALA A 19 -10.23 -18.71 -10.35
N LYS A 20 -9.89 -19.04 -11.60
CA LYS A 20 -9.85 -20.42 -12.11
C LYS A 20 -8.52 -21.15 -11.89
N SER A 21 -7.56 -20.53 -11.20
CA SER A 21 -6.22 -21.10 -11.02
C SER A 21 -5.89 -21.27 -9.55
N SER A 22 -5.66 -22.52 -9.14
CA SER A 22 -5.23 -22.87 -7.79
C SER A 22 -3.83 -22.33 -7.44
N LYS A 23 -3.06 -21.88 -8.43
CA LYS A 23 -1.73 -21.28 -8.22
C LYS A 23 -1.78 -19.89 -7.60
N PHE A 24 -2.91 -19.19 -7.71
CA PHE A 24 -3.02 -17.77 -7.34
C PHE A 24 -3.92 -17.54 -6.11
N VAL A 25 -4.01 -18.52 -5.21
CA VAL A 25 -4.83 -18.42 -4.00
C VAL A 25 -4.08 -17.68 -2.89
N LEU A 26 -4.55 -16.47 -2.59
CA LEU A 26 -3.98 -15.59 -1.56
C LEU A 26 -4.24 -16.09 -0.12
N PRO A 27 -3.38 -15.74 0.85
CA PRO A 27 -3.64 -15.97 2.27
C PRO A 27 -4.72 -15.03 2.82
N ASP A 28 -4.97 -15.08 4.13
CA ASP A 28 -5.88 -14.14 4.79
C ASP A 28 -5.55 -12.69 4.41
N ARG A 29 -6.58 -11.91 4.05
CA ARG A 29 -6.41 -10.57 3.44
C ARG A 29 -5.57 -9.61 4.28
N SER A 30 -5.56 -9.76 5.60
CA SER A 30 -4.76 -8.97 6.54
C SER A 30 -3.25 -9.12 6.29
N GLN A 31 -2.81 -10.31 5.84
CA GLN A 31 -1.41 -10.65 5.56
C GLN A 31 -0.95 -10.16 4.17
N VAL A 32 -1.88 -9.84 3.28
CA VAL A 32 -1.61 -9.38 1.90
C VAL A 32 -1.25 -7.88 1.88
N VAL A 33 -0.08 -7.52 2.41
CA VAL A 33 0.37 -6.13 2.63
C VAL A 33 1.15 -5.53 1.45
N MET A 34 1.13 -4.19 1.32
CA MET A 34 1.76 -3.44 0.20
C MET A 34 3.28 -3.61 0.11
N GLY A 35 3.95 -3.92 1.23
CA GLY A 35 5.41 -4.04 1.28
C GLY A 35 5.98 -5.38 0.79
N LYS A 36 5.14 -6.32 0.32
CA LYS A 36 5.55 -7.68 -0.04
C LYS A 36 5.00 -8.14 -1.40
N ALA A 37 5.68 -9.12 -2.00
CA ALA A 37 5.26 -9.88 -3.19
C ALA A 37 4.71 -8.99 -4.32
N PHE A 38 3.64 -9.41 -5.02
CA PHE A 38 3.13 -8.68 -6.18
C PHE A 38 2.72 -7.23 -5.90
N LEU A 39 2.27 -6.91 -4.69
CA LEU A 39 1.91 -5.53 -4.34
C LEU A 39 3.13 -4.61 -4.23
N ARG A 40 4.26 -5.14 -3.78
CA ARG A 40 5.53 -4.42 -3.73
C ARG A 40 5.99 -4.07 -5.14
N ALA A 41 6.02 -5.07 -6.02
CA ALA A 41 6.39 -4.91 -7.42
C ALA A 41 5.47 -3.91 -8.14
N TYR A 42 4.17 -4.02 -7.91
CA TYR A 42 3.14 -3.11 -8.42
C TYR A 42 3.41 -1.65 -8.02
N ALA A 43 3.59 -1.36 -6.73
CA ALA A 43 3.77 0.01 -6.24
C ALA A 43 5.04 0.65 -6.83
N LEU A 44 6.15 -0.09 -6.83
CA LEU A 44 7.43 0.38 -7.38
C LEU A 44 7.35 0.65 -8.89
N LEU A 45 6.71 -0.25 -9.64
CA LEU A 45 6.53 -0.07 -11.08
C LEU A 45 5.63 1.13 -11.38
N LEU A 46 4.58 1.35 -10.59
CA LEU A 46 3.71 2.51 -10.72
C LEU A 46 4.49 3.81 -10.57
N ILE A 47 5.32 3.94 -9.52
CA ILE A 47 6.17 5.12 -9.27
C ILE A 47 7.09 5.36 -10.47
N LYS A 48 7.90 4.36 -10.86
CA LYS A 48 8.82 4.45 -12.01
C LYS A 48 8.08 4.91 -13.28
N THR A 49 6.91 4.32 -13.51
CA THR A 49 6.07 4.57 -14.70
C THR A 49 5.54 6.01 -14.72
N CYS A 50 5.09 6.54 -13.58
CA CYS A 50 4.56 7.90 -13.48
C CYS A 50 5.67 8.94 -13.62
N HIS A 51 6.76 8.79 -12.87
CA HIS A 51 7.83 9.78 -12.82
C HIS A 51 8.57 9.90 -14.16
N ARG A 52 8.79 8.78 -14.86
CA ARG A 52 9.33 8.79 -16.23
C ARG A 52 8.48 9.62 -17.20
N ARG A 53 7.21 9.86 -16.89
CA ARG A 53 6.27 10.63 -17.71
C ARG A 53 5.92 12.00 -17.11
N GLY A 54 6.61 12.43 -16.05
CA GLY A 54 6.30 13.67 -15.33
C GLY A 54 4.91 13.68 -14.67
N ALA A 55 4.36 12.49 -14.36
CA ALA A 55 3.06 12.33 -13.71
C ALA A 55 3.24 11.93 -12.25
N PHE A 56 2.28 12.28 -11.39
CA PHE A 56 2.34 11.93 -9.96
C PHE A 56 2.01 10.46 -9.71
N ALA A 57 2.69 9.87 -8.73
CA ALA A 57 2.44 8.55 -8.16
C ALA A 57 1.91 8.68 -6.73
N MET A 58 0.61 8.47 -6.53
CA MET A 58 -0.03 8.57 -5.21
C MET A 58 0.01 7.23 -4.47
N GLY A 59 0.34 7.28 -3.18
CA GLY A 59 0.30 6.15 -2.25
C GLY A 59 -1.12 5.74 -1.86
N GLY A 60 -1.24 4.66 -1.10
CA GLY A 60 -2.53 4.05 -0.78
C GLY A 60 -3.24 4.67 0.41
N MET A 61 -4.46 4.18 0.66
CA MET A 61 -5.28 4.60 1.79
C MET A 61 -4.79 4.01 3.12
N ALA A 62 -4.63 4.84 4.15
CA ALA A 62 -4.67 4.40 5.54
C ALA A 62 -6.11 4.53 6.08
N ALA A 63 -6.72 3.40 6.42
CA ALA A 63 -8.15 3.30 6.75
C ALA A 63 -8.44 3.08 8.24
N GLN A 64 -7.43 3.18 9.10
CA GLN A 64 -7.58 2.99 10.54
C GLN A 64 -8.45 4.11 11.13
N ILE A 65 -9.54 3.72 11.78
CA ILE A 65 -10.41 4.65 12.51
C ILE A 65 -10.00 4.61 13.99
N PRO A 66 -9.73 5.75 14.62
CA PRO A 66 -9.43 5.80 16.05
C PRO A 66 -10.56 5.18 16.89
N VAL A 67 -10.20 4.33 17.84
CA VAL A 67 -11.10 3.72 18.81
C VAL A 67 -11.29 4.67 19.98
N LYS A 68 -12.56 5.00 20.29
CA LYS A 68 -12.90 5.86 21.42
C LYS A 68 -12.47 5.19 22.73
N ASN A 69 -11.79 5.93 23.60
CA ASN A 69 -11.31 5.50 24.92
C ASN A 69 -10.30 4.35 24.92
N ASP A 70 -9.60 4.09 23.81
CA ASP A 70 -8.51 3.11 23.78
C ASP A 70 -7.21 3.71 23.20
N PRO A 71 -6.45 4.48 24.03
CA PRO A 71 -5.21 5.10 23.59
C PRO A 71 -4.15 4.09 23.15
N ALA A 72 -4.12 2.89 23.75
CA ALA A 72 -3.12 1.87 23.45
C ALA A 72 -3.37 1.24 22.07
N ALA A 73 -4.62 0.90 21.76
CA ALA A 73 -4.99 0.42 20.43
C ALA A 73 -4.76 1.50 19.36
N ASN A 74 -5.06 2.76 19.67
CA ASN A 74 -4.83 3.88 18.76
C ASN A 74 -3.35 4.08 18.46
N GLU A 75 -2.48 4.06 19.47
CA GLU A 75 -1.04 4.22 19.24
C GLU A 75 -0.48 3.06 18.40
N ALA A 76 -0.90 1.82 18.66
CA ALA A 76 -0.50 0.68 17.84
C ALA A 76 -0.99 0.79 16.38
N ALA A 77 -2.21 1.31 16.17
CA ALA A 77 -2.75 1.57 14.84
C ALA A 77 -1.99 2.71 14.14
N PHE A 78 -1.73 3.81 14.84
CA PHE A 78 -0.99 4.96 14.33
C PHE A 78 0.46 4.64 14.01
N ALA A 79 1.11 3.79 14.80
CA ALA A 79 2.44 3.27 14.50
C ALA A 79 2.47 2.50 13.17
N LYS A 80 1.44 1.67 12.90
CA LYS A 80 1.31 0.97 11.62
C LYS A 80 1.09 1.95 10.46
N VAL A 81 0.21 2.94 10.63
CA VAL A 81 -0.01 3.98 9.62
C VAL A 81 1.29 4.72 9.32
N ARG A 82 2.03 5.14 10.35
CA ARG A 82 3.31 5.82 10.23
C ARG A 82 4.31 5.00 9.44
N ALA A 83 4.51 3.73 9.80
CA ALA A 83 5.42 2.83 9.09
C ALA A 83 5.01 2.63 7.61
N ASP A 84 3.71 2.53 7.34
CA ASP A 84 3.20 2.44 5.98
C ASP A 84 3.47 3.70 5.16
N LYS A 85 3.28 4.88 5.74
CA LYS A 85 3.54 6.17 5.07
C LYS A 85 5.02 6.43 4.89
N GLU A 86 5.85 6.00 5.83
CA GLU A 86 7.31 6.11 5.71
C GLU A 86 7.81 5.27 4.55
N ARG A 87 7.29 4.05 4.39
CA ARG A 87 7.59 3.23 3.21
C ARG A 87 7.17 3.92 1.92
N GLU A 88 5.94 4.42 1.85
CA GLU A 88 5.43 5.10 0.64
C GLU A 88 6.29 6.30 0.22
N ALA A 89 6.62 7.18 1.18
CA ALA A 89 7.47 8.34 0.93
C ALA A 89 8.89 7.92 0.51
N ASN A 90 9.48 6.95 1.22
CA ASN A 90 10.81 6.42 0.88
C ASN A 90 10.86 5.77 -0.50
N ASP A 91 9.77 5.14 -0.94
CA ASP A 91 9.71 4.51 -2.27
C ASP A 91 9.66 5.51 -3.41
N GLY A 92 9.09 6.69 -3.20
CA GLY A 92 8.95 7.64 -4.29
C GLY A 92 7.56 8.24 -4.43
N HIS A 93 6.56 7.85 -3.65
CA HIS A 93 5.22 8.44 -3.80
C HIS A 93 5.23 9.96 -3.56
N ASP A 94 4.44 10.69 -4.33
CA ASP A 94 4.31 12.16 -4.25
C ASP A 94 3.30 12.61 -3.20
N GLY A 95 2.56 11.67 -2.62
CA GLY A 95 1.55 11.92 -1.61
C GLY A 95 0.82 10.64 -1.24
N THR A 96 -0.15 10.75 -0.33
CA THR A 96 -0.85 9.60 0.25
C THR A 96 -2.31 9.93 0.56
N TRP A 97 -3.12 8.89 0.77
CA TRP A 97 -4.51 9.00 1.24
C TRP A 97 -4.69 8.57 2.71
N VAL A 98 -5.64 9.21 3.38
CA VAL A 98 -6.11 8.87 4.73
C VAL A 98 -7.64 8.92 4.78
N ALA A 99 -8.25 8.03 5.56
CA ALA A 99 -9.71 7.92 5.64
C ALA A 99 -10.33 8.75 6.78
N HIS A 100 -9.52 9.24 7.72
CA HIS A 100 -9.97 9.95 8.90
C HIS A 100 -9.12 11.22 9.14
N PRO A 101 -9.71 12.37 9.55
CA PRO A 101 -8.98 13.60 9.83
C PRO A 101 -7.82 13.44 10.81
N ASP A 102 -7.98 12.62 11.86
CA ASP A 102 -6.93 12.39 12.86
C ASP A 102 -5.67 11.72 12.31
N LEU A 103 -5.75 11.09 11.13
CA LEU A 103 -4.59 10.53 10.45
C LEU A 103 -3.83 11.56 9.60
N VAL A 104 -4.42 12.73 9.31
CA VAL A 104 -3.80 13.78 8.51
C VAL A 104 -2.49 14.28 9.13
N PRO A 105 -2.42 14.63 10.44
CA PRO A 105 -1.17 15.07 11.05
C PRO A 105 -0.06 14.02 10.97
N ILE A 106 -0.39 12.73 11.14
CA ILE A 106 0.55 11.62 11.08
C ILE A 106 1.13 11.47 9.67
N ALA A 107 0.26 11.42 8.65
CA ALA A 107 0.67 11.32 7.27
C ALA A 107 1.49 12.55 6.84
N LYS A 108 1.03 13.75 7.20
CA LYS A 108 1.73 15.01 6.90
C LYS A 108 3.12 15.05 7.53
N GLN A 109 3.26 14.69 8.80
CA GLN A 109 4.57 14.67 9.48
C GLN A 109 5.57 13.76 8.77
N VAL A 110 5.13 12.60 8.28
CA VAL A 110 5.99 11.67 7.55
C VAL A 110 6.43 12.26 6.22
N PHE A 111 5.49 12.77 5.42
CA PHE A 111 5.80 13.34 4.11
C PHE A 111 6.60 14.64 4.22
N ASP A 112 6.30 15.54 5.16
CA ASP A 112 7.10 16.75 5.39
C ASP A 112 8.56 16.41 5.74
N ARG A 113 8.79 15.32 6.49
CA ARG A 113 10.14 14.90 6.89
C ARG A 113 10.92 14.23 5.76
N LEU A 114 10.28 13.35 5.00
CA LEU A 114 10.93 12.49 4.00
C LEU A 114 10.88 13.06 2.58
N MET A 115 9.83 13.81 2.26
CA MET A 115 9.60 14.48 0.98
C MET A 115 9.80 16.00 1.16
N ARG A 116 11.06 16.45 1.10
CA ARG A 116 11.42 17.87 1.33
C ARG A 116 11.01 18.83 0.21
N LYS A 117 10.70 18.29 -0.97
CA LYS A 117 10.22 19.04 -2.13
C LYS A 117 8.69 18.94 -2.21
N PRO A 118 8.01 19.77 -3.03
CA PRO A 118 6.56 19.67 -3.19
C PRO A 118 6.06 18.30 -3.73
N ASN A 119 6.94 17.55 -4.37
CA ASN A 119 6.73 16.21 -4.92
C ASN A 119 8.09 15.51 -5.11
N GLN A 120 8.10 14.29 -5.63
CA GLN A 120 9.28 13.46 -5.87
C GLN A 120 9.43 13.06 -7.34
N LEU A 121 8.92 13.86 -8.28
CA LEU A 121 8.99 13.58 -9.73
C LEU A 121 10.41 13.37 -10.26
N ASP A 122 11.42 13.92 -9.57
CA ASP A 122 12.84 13.74 -9.88
C ASP A 122 13.38 12.36 -9.50
N ARG A 123 12.66 11.58 -8.68
CA ARG A 123 13.03 10.22 -8.30
C ARG A 123 12.56 9.22 -9.35
N LEU A 124 13.31 9.11 -10.45
CA LEU A 124 12.93 8.29 -11.61
C LEU A 124 12.89 6.77 -11.36
N ARG A 125 13.43 6.29 -10.23
CA ARG A 125 13.47 4.86 -9.85
C ARG A 125 14.07 3.96 -10.94
N GLU A 126 15.21 4.37 -11.51
CA GLU A 126 15.93 3.58 -12.51
C GLU A 126 16.39 2.22 -11.98
N ASP A 127 16.61 2.13 -10.65
CA ASP A 127 16.93 0.93 -9.90
C ASP A 127 15.83 -0.15 -9.96
N VAL A 128 14.58 0.24 -10.21
CA VAL A 128 13.44 -0.68 -10.19
C VAL A 128 13.31 -1.44 -11.50
N ASN A 129 13.52 -2.76 -11.45
CA ASN A 129 13.35 -3.66 -12.59
C ASN A 129 12.30 -4.73 -12.26
N VAL A 130 11.04 -4.43 -12.57
CA VAL A 130 9.90 -5.30 -12.27
C VAL A 130 9.59 -6.20 -13.47
N SER A 131 9.63 -7.51 -13.26
CA SER A 131 9.22 -8.50 -14.25
C SER A 131 7.73 -8.84 -14.14
N ARG A 132 7.19 -9.51 -15.16
CA ARG A 132 5.83 -10.07 -15.11
C ARG A 132 5.67 -11.02 -13.92
N ASP A 133 6.65 -11.88 -13.67
CA ASP A 133 6.53 -12.92 -12.66
C ASP A 133 6.53 -12.32 -11.24
N MET A 134 7.26 -11.21 -11.02
CA MET A 134 7.17 -10.43 -9.77
C MET A 134 5.77 -9.83 -9.56
N LEU A 135 5.07 -9.42 -10.63
CA LEU A 135 3.69 -8.92 -10.54
C LEU A 135 2.64 -10.03 -10.32
N LEU A 136 3.07 -11.29 -10.33
CA LEU A 136 2.23 -12.46 -10.09
C LEU A 136 2.65 -13.25 -8.85
N GLU A 137 3.69 -12.79 -8.14
CA GLU A 137 4.21 -13.43 -6.93
C GLU A 137 3.16 -13.39 -5.81
N ILE A 138 2.82 -14.56 -5.27
CA ILE A 138 1.80 -14.70 -4.23
C ILE A 138 2.39 -14.39 -2.86
N HIS A 139 1.65 -13.61 -2.07
CA HIS A 139 1.99 -13.43 -0.65
C HIS A 139 1.99 -14.77 0.08
N GLU A 140 3.08 -15.04 0.79
CA GLU A 140 3.13 -16.13 1.76
C GLU A 140 2.25 -15.79 2.97
N GLY A 141 1.59 -16.81 3.53
CA GLY A 141 0.76 -16.66 4.70
C GLY A 141 -0.21 -17.81 4.92
N THR A 142 -0.98 -17.72 5.99
CA THR A 142 -1.97 -18.72 6.38
C THR A 142 -3.37 -18.40 5.85
N LYS A 143 -4.19 -19.44 5.73
CA LYS A 143 -5.63 -19.35 5.39
C LYS A 143 -6.37 -19.92 6.58
N THR A 144 -7.00 -19.07 7.38
CA THR A 144 -7.52 -19.48 8.70
C THR A 144 -9.04 -19.34 8.77
N GLU A 145 -9.68 -20.16 9.60
CA GLU A 145 -11.11 -20.00 9.89
C GLU A 145 -11.39 -18.61 10.49
N ALA A 146 -10.52 -18.13 11.38
CA ALA A 146 -10.65 -16.80 11.98
C ALA A 146 -10.61 -15.69 10.91
N GLY A 147 -9.66 -15.76 9.97
CA GLY A 147 -9.56 -14.82 8.85
C GLY A 147 -10.77 -14.90 7.91
N PHE A 148 -11.31 -16.10 7.70
CA PHE A 148 -12.55 -16.28 6.95
C PHE A 148 -13.76 -15.64 7.64
N ARG A 149 -13.96 -15.89 8.94
CA ARG A 149 -15.05 -15.29 9.73
C ARG A 149 -14.97 -13.76 9.78
N GLU A 150 -13.76 -13.22 9.83
CA GLU A 150 -13.51 -11.78 9.76
C GLU A 150 -13.89 -11.15 8.41
N ASN A 151 -13.98 -11.92 7.33
CA ASN A 151 -14.44 -11.42 6.04
C ASN A 151 -15.97 -11.40 5.93
N ILE A 152 -16.68 -12.14 6.78
CA ILE A 152 -18.15 -12.25 6.76
C ILE A 152 -18.80 -11.17 7.63
N ARG A 153 -18.16 -10.81 8.75
CA ARG A 153 -18.62 -9.76 9.66
C ARG A 153 -18.57 -8.38 9.01
#